data_AF-A0A543JHX2-F1
#
_entry.id   AF-A0A543JHX2-F1
#
_cell.length_a   1.000
_cell.length_b   1.000
_cell.length_c   1.000
_cell.angle_alpha   90.00
_cell.angle_beta   90.00
_cell.angle_gamma   90.00
#
_symmetry.space_group_name_H-M   'P 1'
#
loop_
_entity.id
_entity.type
_entity.pdbx_description
1 polymer ?
#
loop_
_entity_poly.entity_id
_entity_poly.type
_entity_poly.pdbx_seq_one_letter_code
_entity_poly.pdbx_strand_id
1 'polypeptide(L)'
;MPEDRPAPAPLPRPAPREQSANHSPVPLPTPTTPRTPLEPMPRRVIATVAALIATATIGLVVALWWAGTAGLSGAELVNARFNALRTGLSIGVGGGGIFALYLAWRRQHATEIGLVQKERDQADVTRAFELQRETAEHTRLHAERVAATTERDAEARRITDLYAKSVEQLGSDKAPVRHGGLYALERLAQDHPDNPALRQTVANVLCAYLRTPFDLPAGSLDADADRAARDEHREQVQEREVRLTAQRILTAHLYIGNDPDSPTATFWADVDLDLTAAVLIDWDMNNGKLRNGVFQNSIFVGEARFNRASFTGNVSFSGAKFTAPASFNDAQFTADARFVGATFTETAVFDAARFTRAARLEDATFMKDSSFDKALFREDAWFVRTLFTGQTWFTEAAFGGYAGFESATFARGGRFENAKFSGAARFWNATFSKHAWFNEAEFREDVEFNNAKFDESFSFTKINHALMVKAGATYTPIMGEATFVEGPQFNEAETIDDDSNRQVKITQGVRFDGATFSKRVKFTRATLLHSPVDQAINYSSWPSGWQPSPDHVAIEDREGTWHYLLTANQAPEITQPGLMPAGE
;
A
#
# COMPACT_ATOMS: atom_id res chain seq x y z
N MET A 1 0.42 4.70 28.87
CA MET A 1 -0.93 5.05 28.35
C MET A 1 -0.85 6.42 27.71
N PRO A 2 -1.22 6.57 26.44
CA PRO A 2 -1.88 7.76 25.92
C PRO A 2 -3.41 7.59 25.99
N GLU A 3 -4.16 8.69 25.87
CA GLU A 3 -5.63 8.67 25.93
C GLU A 3 -6.26 8.26 24.60
N ASP A 4 -7.36 7.52 24.68
CA ASP A 4 -8.15 7.08 23.53
C ASP A 4 -9.18 8.16 23.14
N ARG A 5 -9.34 8.41 21.82
CA ARG A 5 -10.35 9.35 21.29
C ARG A 5 -11.16 8.64 20.20
N PRO A 6 -12.49 8.57 20.30
CA PRO A 6 -13.31 7.87 19.33
C PRO A 6 -13.29 8.55 17.96
N ALA A 7 -13.21 7.74 16.90
CA ALA A 7 -13.22 8.22 15.51
C ALA A 7 -14.61 8.78 15.10
N PRO A 8 -14.67 9.76 14.18
CA PRO A 8 -15.93 10.28 13.67
C PRO A 8 -16.67 9.26 12.80
N ALA A 9 -17.99 9.31 12.80
CA ALA A 9 -18.86 8.39 12.06
C ALA A 9 -18.72 8.54 10.53
N PRO A 10 -18.88 7.44 9.75
CA PRO A 10 -18.73 7.47 8.30
C PRO A 10 -19.88 8.22 7.61
N LEU A 11 -19.54 9.03 6.61
CA LEU A 11 -20.52 9.71 5.75
C LEU A 11 -21.28 8.70 4.85
N PRO A 12 -22.57 8.94 4.55
CA PRO A 12 -23.36 8.07 3.69
C PRO A 12 -22.87 8.08 2.25
N ARG A 13 -23.02 6.94 1.56
CA ARG A 13 -22.61 6.77 0.15
C ARG A 13 -23.49 7.60 -0.80
N PRO A 14 -22.96 8.12 -1.91
CA PRO A 14 -23.78 8.74 -2.95
C PRO A 14 -24.68 7.71 -3.65
N ALA A 15 -25.91 8.12 -3.97
CA ALA A 15 -26.83 7.35 -4.80
C ALA A 15 -26.45 7.40 -6.30
N PRO A 16 -26.99 6.49 -7.14
CA PRO A 16 -26.69 6.47 -8.58
C PRO A 16 -27.09 7.76 -9.30
N ARG A 17 -26.38 8.09 -10.38
CA ARG A 17 -26.77 9.17 -11.31
C ARG A 17 -27.93 8.71 -12.20
N GLU A 18 -29.11 9.27 -11.98
CA GLU A 18 -30.10 9.37 -13.06
C GLU A 18 -29.66 10.46 -14.07
N GLN A 19 -29.99 10.26 -15.34
CA GLN A 19 -29.76 11.26 -16.40
C GLN A 19 -31.09 11.82 -16.90
N SER A 20 -31.04 13.10 -17.29
CA SER A 20 -31.99 13.80 -18.15
C SER A 20 -33.28 14.37 -17.51
N ALA A 21 -33.85 15.34 -18.22
CA ALA A 21 -35.19 15.91 -18.06
C ALA A 21 -35.56 16.60 -16.72
N ASN A 22 -34.88 17.71 -16.37
CA ASN A 22 -35.60 18.90 -15.89
C ASN A 22 -34.77 20.21 -15.95
N HIS A 23 -34.77 20.87 -17.11
CA HIS A 23 -34.47 22.31 -17.18
C HIS A 23 -35.77 23.11 -16.97
N SER A 24 -36.19 23.24 -15.71
CA SER A 24 -37.17 24.28 -15.35
C SER A 24 -36.52 25.66 -15.58
N PRO A 25 -37.11 26.53 -16.41
CA PRO A 25 -36.55 27.88 -16.60
C PRO A 25 -36.64 28.66 -15.29
N VAL A 26 -35.59 29.42 -14.97
CA VAL A 26 -35.61 30.36 -13.84
C VAL A 26 -36.77 31.34 -14.06
N PRO A 27 -37.70 31.50 -13.10
CA PRO A 27 -38.82 32.42 -13.26
C PRO A 27 -38.27 33.85 -13.37
N LEU A 28 -38.52 34.49 -14.52
CA LEU A 28 -38.22 35.90 -14.72
C LEU A 28 -38.89 36.72 -13.59
N PRO A 29 -38.18 37.70 -12.99
CA PRO A 29 -38.79 38.54 -11.97
C PRO A 29 -39.99 39.28 -12.58
N THR A 30 -41.18 39.01 -12.04
CA THR A 30 -42.42 39.61 -12.52
C THR A 30 -42.30 41.14 -12.45
N PRO A 31 -42.60 41.88 -13.54
CA PRO A 31 -42.46 43.32 -13.54
C PRO A 31 -43.36 43.92 -12.47
N THR A 32 -42.75 44.65 -11.53
CA THR A 32 -43.49 45.37 -10.50
C THR A 32 -44.43 46.37 -11.17
N THR A 33 -45.69 46.40 -10.72
CA THR A 33 -46.74 47.18 -11.37
C THR A 33 -46.31 48.66 -11.46
N PRO A 34 -46.28 49.25 -12.67
CA PRO A 34 -45.84 50.63 -12.82
C PRO A 34 -46.81 51.54 -12.06
N ARG A 35 -46.29 52.30 -11.09
CA ARG A 35 -47.08 53.29 -10.36
C ARG A 35 -47.64 54.30 -11.38
N THR A 36 -48.95 54.31 -11.54
CA THR A 36 -49.66 55.18 -12.48
C THR A 36 -49.25 56.64 -12.26
N PRO A 37 -48.76 57.35 -13.29
CA PRO A 37 -48.50 58.78 -13.19
C PRO A 37 -49.79 59.52 -12.79
N LEU A 38 -49.69 60.48 -11.86
CA LEU A 38 -50.77 61.42 -11.61
C LEU A 38 -50.89 62.33 -12.84
N GLU A 39 -51.99 62.23 -13.58
CA GLU A 39 -52.17 63.00 -14.81
C GLU A 39 -52.20 64.51 -14.52
N PRO A 40 -51.41 65.32 -15.25
CA PRO A 40 -51.44 66.77 -15.07
C PRO A 40 -52.76 67.35 -15.57
N MET A 41 -53.47 68.05 -14.67
CA MET A 41 -54.84 68.54 -14.90
C MET A 41 -55.01 69.22 -16.28
N PRO A 42 -55.98 68.77 -17.10
CA PRO A 42 -55.97 69.05 -18.54
C PRO A 42 -56.16 70.53 -18.86
N ARG A 43 -55.31 71.05 -19.76
CA ARG A 43 -55.20 72.47 -20.15
C ARG A 43 -56.55 73.16 -20.49
N ARG A 44 -57.54 72.39 -20.96
CA ARG A 44 -58.90 72.88 -21.27
C ARG A 44 -59.61 73.44 -20.04
N VAL A 45 -59.51 72.78 -18.87
CA VAL A 45 -60.16 73.19 -17.62
C VAL A 45 -59.65 74.56 -17.17
N ILE A 46 -58.32 74.75 -17.24
CA ILE A 46 -57.64 75.99 -16.86
C ILE A 46 -58.05 77.13 -17.81
N ALA A 47 -58.14 76.86 -19.12
CA ALA A 47 -58.63 77.83 -20.09
C ALA A 47 -60.09 78.22 -19.87
N THR A 48 -60.99 77.29 -19.52
CA THR A 48 -62.40 77.60 -19.24
C THR A 48 -62.60 78.46 -17.99
N VAL A 49 -61.82 78.23 -16.91
CA VAL A 49 -61.89 79.07 -15.71
C VAL A 49 -61.39 80.49 -15.99
N ALA A 50 -60.29 80.63 -16.72
CA ALA A 50 -59.78 81.96 -17.12
C ALA A 50 -60.77 82.71 -18.03
N ALA A 51 -61.41 82.01 -18.99
CA ALA A 51 -62.41 82.60 -19.86
C ALA A 51 -63.66 83.08 -19.10
N LEU A 52 -64.16 82.29 -18.15
CA LEU A 52 -65.32 82.66 -17.33
C LEU A 52 -65.09 83.96 -16.55
N ILE A 53 -63.93 84.10 -15.89
CA ILE A 53 -63.56 85.31 -15.13
C ILE A 53 -63.47 86.54 -16.06
N ALA A 54 -62.91 86.38 -17.26
CA ALA A 54 -62.87 87.44 -18.26
C ALA A 54 -64.28 87.85 -18.76
N THR A 55 -65.16 86.88 -19.03
CA THR A 55 -66.54 87.20 -19.45
C THR A 55 -67.36 87.89 -18.35
N ALA A 56 -67.19 87.50 -17.08
CA ALA A 56 -67.87 88.13 -15.96
C ALA A 56 -67.43 89.60 -15.75
N THR A 57 -66.13 89.87 -15.87
CA THR A 57 -65.59 91.24 -15.75
C THR A 57 -65.98 92.14 -16.93
N ILE A 58 -65.96 91.62 -18.17
CA ILE A 58 -66.45 92.36 -19.35
C ILE A 58 -67.95 92.68 -19.22
N GLY A 59 -68.76 91.71 -18.79
CA GLY A 59 -70.21 91.91 -18.60
C GLY A 59 -70.54 93.00 -17.59
N LEU A 60 -69.81 93.05 -16.47
CA LEU A 60 -69.97 94.09 -15.43
C LEU A 60 -69.67 95.49 -15.98
N VAL A 61 -68.60 95.64 -16.77
CA VAL A 61 -68.22 96.93 -17.37
C VAL A 61 -69.25 97.40 -18.39
N VAL A 62 -69.78 96.50 -19.23
CA VAL A 62 -70.83 96.83 -20.22
C VAL A 62 -72.14 97.22 -19.54
N ALA A 63 -72.54 96.55 -18.46
CA ALA A 63 -73.73 96.89 -17.69
C ALA A 63 -73.66 98.30 -17.09
N LEU A 64 -72.51 98.64 -16.46
CA LEU A 64 -72.26 99.98 -15.91
C LEU A 64 -72.21 101.06 -17.00
N TRP A 65 -71.68 100.74 -18.19
CA TRP A 65 -71.62 101.65 -19.33
C TRP A 65 -73.02 102.02 -19.86
N TRP A 66 -73.94 101.06 -19.94
CA TRP A 66 -75.31 101.32 -20.37
C TRP A 66 -76.10 102.11 -19.31
N ALA A 67 -76.06 101.67 -18.04
CA ALA A 67 -76.78 102.34 -16.96
C ALA A 67 -76.32 103.79 -16.74
N GLY A 68 -75.02 104.08 -16.88
CA GLY A 68 -74.45 105.41 -16.67
C GLY A 68 -74.56 106.41 -17.82
N THR A 69 -75.15 106.04 -18.98
CA THR A 69 -75.15 106.91 -20.17
C THR A 69 -76.52 107.20 -20.80
N ALA A 70 -77.61 106.68 -20.25
CA ALA A 70 -78.96 106.99 -20.72
C ALA A 70 -79.40 108.42 -20.37
N GLY A 71 -79.85 109.19 -21.38
CA GLY A 71 -80.48 110.51 -21.19
C GLY A 71 -79.55 111.73 -21.01
N LEU A 72 -78.22 111.53 -20.95
CA LEU A 72 -77.25 112.61 -20.72
C LEU A 72 -76.69 113.18 -22.04
N SER A 73 -76.50 114.51 -22.10
CA SER A 73 -75.92 115.20 -23.25
C SER A 73 -74.92 116.28 -22.82
N GLY A 74 -73.82 116.44 -23.56
CA GLY A 74 -72.73 117.37 -23.21
C GLY A 74 -71.70 116.77 -22.24
N ALA A 75 -71.15 117.60 -21.36
CA ALA A 75 -69.96 117.27 -20.55
C ALA A 75 -70.18 116.10 -19.56
N GLU A 76 -71.39 115.93 -19.03
CA GLU A 76 -71.71 114.90 -18.03
C GLU A 76 -71.54 113.47 -18.59
N LEU A 77 -71.89 113.28 -19.87
CA LEU A 77 -71.72 112.01 -20.60
C LEU A 77 -70.24 111.57 -20.69
N VAL A 78 -69.30 112.51 -20.70
CA VAL A 78 -67.86 112.23 -20.77
C VAL A 78 -67.33 111.73 -19.43
N ASN A 79 -67.73 112.38 -18.33
CA ASN A 79 -67.34 111.97 -16.97
C ASN A 79 -67.91 110.59 -16.60
N ALA A 80 -69.16 110.28 -16.98
CA ALA A 80 -69.76 108.97 -16.74
C ALA A 80 -68.97 107.84 -17.44
N ARG A 81 -68.60 108.03 -18.71
CA ARG A 81 -67.79 107.07 -19.48
C ARG A 81 -66.40 106.88 -18.88
N PHE A 82 -65.76 107.95 -18.41
CA PHE A 82 -64.44 107.88 -17.77
C PHE A 82 -64.46 107.07 -16.46
N ASN A 83 -65.47 107.29 -15.59
CA ASN A 83 -65.59 106.55 -14.34
C ASN A 83 -65.92 105.06 -14.54
N ALA A 84 -66.76 104.72 -15.53
CA ALA A 84 -67.00 103.32 -15.91
C ALA A 84 -65.70 102.62 -16.36
N LEU A 85 -64.91 103.28 -17.24
CA LEU A 85 -63.63 102.75 -17.71
C LEU A 85 -62.61 102.58 -16.58
N ARG A 86 -62.51 103.56 -15.67
CA ARG A 86 -61.60 103.52 -14.51
C ARG A 86 -61.92 102.38 -13.55
N THR A 87 -63.20 102.04 -13.38
CA THR A 87 -63.65 100.95 -12.52
C THR A 87 -63.42 99.57 -13.16
N GLY A 88 -63.54 99.46 -14.49
CA GLY A 88 -63.13 98.25 -15.21
C GLY A 88 -61.63 97.98 -15.12
N LEU A 89 -60.81 99.03 -15.23
CA LEU A 89 -59.36 98.95 -15.17
C LEU A 89 -58.82 98.50 -13.79
N SER A 90 -59.42 98.93 -12.68
CA SER A 90 -58.96 98.55 -11.34
C SER A 90 -59.19 97.08 -11.02
N ILE A 91 -60.31 96.50 -11.47
CA ILE A 91 -60.63 95.08 -11.26
C ILE A 91 -59.67 94.17 -12.04
N GLY A 92 -59.24 94.58 -13.24
CA GLY A 92 -58.31 93.82 -14.08
C GLY A 92 -56.93 93.57 -13.44
N VAL A 93 -56.45 94.49 -12.58
CA VAL A 93 -55.13 94.38 -11.93
C VAL A 93 -55.07 93.22 -10.93
N GLY A 94 -56.19 92.89 -10.27
CA GLY A 94 -56.23 91.82 -9.26
C GLY A 94 -55.94 90.42 -9.82
N GLY A 95 -56.22 90.17 -11.10
CA GLY A 95 -56.01 88.85 -11.73
C GLY A 95 -54.54 88.47 -11.94
N GLY A 96 -53.63 89.45 -12.02
CA GLY A 96 -52.22 89.22 -12.38
C GLY A 96 -51.45 88.36 -11.36
N GLY A 97 -51.71 88.55 -10.06
CA GLY A 97 -51.01 87.81 -8.99
C GLY A 97 -51.30 86.31 -8.98
N ILE A 98 -52.56 85.92 -9.26
CA ILE A 98 -52.97 84.51 -9.32
C ILE A 98 -52.30 83.81 -10.51
N PHE A 99 -52.21 84.49 -11.66
CA PHE A 99 -51.54 83.95 -12.85
C PHE A 99 -50.03 83.79 -12.64
N ALA A 100 -49.40 84.74 -11.93
CA ALA A 100 -47.98 84.65 -11.56
C ALA A 100 -47.70 83.47 -10.60
N LEU A 101 -48.55 83.26 -9.58
CA LEU A 101 -48.44 82.12 -8.67
C LEU A 101 -48.61 80.77 -9.40
N TYR A 102 -49.59 80.68 -10.32
CA TYR A 102 -49.77 79.48 -11.15
C TYR A 102 -48.55 79.21 -12.06
N LEU A 103 -47.96 80.26 -12.66
CA LEU A 103 -46.72 80.12 -13.44
C LEU A 103 -45.52 79.69 -12.58
N ALA A 104 -45.40 80.20 -11.35
CA ALA A 104 -44.36 79.79 -10.41
C ALA A 104 -44.50 78.32 -10.01
N TRP A 105 -45.70 77.90 -9.58
CA TRP A 105 -46.00 76.49 -9.25
C TRP A 105 -45.73 75.55 -10.42
N ARG A 106 -46.23 75.90 -11.62
CA ARG A 106 -46.00 75.10 -12.84
C ARG A 106 -44.51 75.00 -13.21
N ARG A 107 -43.71 76.06 -12.98
CA ARG A 107 -42.26 76.06 -13.21
C ARG A 107 -41.55 75.17 -12.20
N GLN A 108 -41.93 75.25 -10.92
CA GLN A 108 -41.39 74.43 -9.84
C GLN A 108 -41.66 72.94 -10.08
N HIS A 109 -42.92 72.55 -10.34
CA HIS A 109 -43.26 71.15 -10.61
C HIS A 109 -42.56 70.59 -11.86
N ALA A 110 -42.35 71.41 -12.89
CA ALA A 110 -41.57 71.00 -14.06
C ALA A 110 -40.09 70.73 -13.72
N THR A 111 -39.48 71.52 -12.82
CA THR A 111 -38.11 71.26 -12.34
C THR A 111 -38.04 70.06 -11.38
N GLU A 112 -39.03 69.86 -10.51
CA GLU A 112 -39.09 68.70 -9.61
C GLU A 112 -39.20 67.37 -10.38
N ILE A 113 -40.09 67.31 -11.38
CA ILE A 113 -40.23 66.14 -12.26
C ILE A 113 -38.92 65.89 -13.03
N GLY A 114 -38.28 66.93 -13.56
CA GLY A 114 -37.00 66.82 -14.26
C GLY A 114 -35.85 66.34 -13.37
N LEU A 115 -35.84 66.70 -12.08
CA LEU A 115 -34.86 66.20 -11.12
C LEU A 115 -35.10 64.72 -10.77
N VAL A 116 -36.33 64.35 -10.42
CA VAL A 116 -36.70 62.94 -10.11
C VAL A 116 -36.45 62.01 -11.30
N GLN A 117 -36.62 62.50 -12.52
CA GLN A 117 -36.31 61.73 -13.72
C GLN A 117 -34.80 61.56 -13.90
N LYS A 118 -34.01 62.63 -13.73
CA LYS A 118 -32.54 62.58 -13.77
C LYS A 118 -31.93 61.68 -12.68
N GLU A 119 -32.50 61.66 -11.47
CA GLU A 119 -32.08 60.74 -10.40
C GLU A 119 -32.30 59.27 -10.77
N ARG A 120 -33.40 58.95 -11.47
CA ARG A 120 -33.64 57.60 -12.01
C ARG A 120 -32.67 57.25 -13.12
N ASP A 121 -32.48 58.16 -14.08
CA ASP A 121 -31.52 57.96 -15.17
C ASP A 121 -30.11 57.70 -14.61
N GLN A 122 -29.69 58.40 -13.56
CA GLN A 122 -28.43 58.14 -12.85
C GLN A 122 -28.42 56.80 -12.09
N ALA A 123 -29.51 56.43 -11.41
CA ALA A 123 -29.60 55.16 -10.69
C ALA A 123 -29.59 53.95 -11.64
N ASP A 124 -30.26 54.04 -12.79
CA ASP A 124 -30.31 52.95 -13.78
C ASP A 124 -29.02 52.87 -14.60
N VAL A 125 -28.32 53.99 -14.87
CA VAL A 125 -26.93 53.97 -15.37
C VAL A 125 -25.98 53.31 -14.36
N THR A 126 -26.15 53.57 -13.05
CA THR A 126 -25.32 52.96 -12.00
C THR A 126 -25.54 51.45 -11.94
N ARG A 127 -26.80 50.99 -11.93
CA ARG A 127 -27.15 49.56 -12.00
C ARG A 127 -26.65 48.89 -13.28
N ALA A 128 -26.74 49.56 -14.42
CA ALA A 128 -26.24 49.03 -15.68
C ALA A 128 -24.71 48.83 -15.63
N PHE A 129 -23.98 49.76 -15.01
CA PHE A 129 -22.54 49.62 -14.80
C PHE A 129 -22.20 48.51 -13.79
N GLU A 130 -22.95 48.37 -12.70
CA GLU A 130 -22.80 47.28 -11.73
C GLU A 130 -23.05 45.90 -12.36
N LEU A 131 -24.15 45.74 -13.11
CA LEU A 131 -24.45 44.52 -13.85
C LEU A 131 -23.42 44.22 -14.96
N GLN A 132 -22.96 45.25 -15.67
CA GLN A 132 -21.91 45.10 -16.68
C GLN A 132 -20.58 44.66 -16.04
N ARG A 133 -20.29 45.13 -14.83
CA ARG A 133 -19.12 44.72 -14.05
C ARG A 133 -19.26 43.28 -13.55
N GLU A 134 -20.38 42.91 -12.93
CA GLU A 134 -20.63 41.56 -12.42
C GLU A 134 -20.59 40.52 -13.55
N THR A 135 -21.24 40.82 -14.69
CA THR A 135 -21.20 39.94 -15.87
C THR A 135 -19.81 39.86 -16.49
N ALA A 136 -19.02 40.93 -16.50
CA ALA A 136 -17.62 40.89 -16.94
C ALA A 136 -16.74 40.06 -15.98
N GLU A 137 -16.87 40.23 -14.66
CA GLU A 137 -16.14 39.45 -13.66
C GLU A 137 -16.52 37.96 -13.71
N HIS A 138 -17.81 37.61 -13.82
CA HIS A 138 -18.25 36.23 -14.00
C HIS A 138 -17.78 35.62 -15.32
N THR A 139 -17.79 36.39 -16.42
CA THR A 139 -17.27 35.96 -17.73
C THR A 139 -15.76 35.70 -17.65
N ARG A 140 -15.00 36.56 -16.94
CA ARG A 140 -13.55 36.36 -16.71
C ARG A 140 -13.29 35.09 -15.91
N LEU A 141 -14.00 34.90 -14.80
CA LEU A 141 -13.92 33.69 -13.96
C LEU A 141 -14.37 32.41 -14.70
N HIS A 142 -15.25 32.53 -15.71
CA HIS A 142 -15.59 31.40 -16.58
C HIS A 142 -14.48 31.12 -17.59
N ALA A 143 -13.94 32.16 -18.25
CA ALA A 143 -12.83 32.03 -19.19
C ALA A 143 -11.56 31.48 -18.53
N GLU A 144 -11.21 31.92 -17.32
CA GLU A 144 -10.10 31.38 -16.51
C GLU A 144 -10.28 29.88 -16.23
N ARG A 145 -11.50 29.45 -15.86
CA ARG A 145 -11.82 28.03 -15.63
C ARG A 145 -11.75 27.21 -16.93
N VAL A 146 -12.24 27.74 -18.04
CA VAL A 146 -12.21 27.07 -19.35
C VAL A 146 -10.77 26.98 -19.90
N ALA A 147 -9.94 28.00 -19.70
CA ALA A 147 -8.52 27.94 -20.01
C ALA A 147 -7.82 26.85 -19.20
N ALA A 148 -8.00 26.84 -17.88
CA ALA A 148 -7.39 25.86 -16.99
C ALA A 148 -7.90 24.41 -17.19
N THR A 149 -9.09 24.19 -17.77
CA THR A 149 -9.48 22.86 -18.26
C THR A 149 -8.85 22.54 -19.61
N THR A 150 -8.79 23.50 -20.53
CA THR A 150 -8.19 23.32 -21.87
C THR A 150 -6.70 22.99 -21.80
N GLU A 151 -5.95 23.62 -20.88
CA GLU A 151 -4.53 23.35 -20.65
C GLU A 151 -4.31 21.91 -20.14
N ARG A 152 -5.09 21.47 -19.15
CA ARG A 152 -5.05 20.09 -18.63
C ARG A 152 -5.45 19.06 -19.69
N ASP A 153 -6.47 19.35 -20.49
CA ASP A 153 -6.90 18.52 -21.61
C ASP A 153 -5.80 18.39 -22.68
N ALA A 154 -5.07 19.47 -22.95
CA ALA A 154 -3.96 19.49 -23.91
C ALA A 154 -2.73 18.74 -23.38
N GLU A 155 -2.42 18.88 -22.09
CA GLU A 155 -1.36 18.10 -21.42
C GLU A 155 -1.68 16.60 -21.41
N ALA A 156 -2.89 16.22 -21.00
CA ALA A 156 -3.33 14.82 -20.96
C ALA A 156 -3.28 14.15 -22.35
N ARG A 157 -3.65 14.90 -23.41
CA ARG A 157 -3.49 14.44 -24.81
C ARG A 157 -2.02 14.27 -25.18
N ARG A 158 -1.16 15.27 -24.92
CA ARG A 158 0.29 15.18 -25.15
C ARG A 158 0.94 13.99 -24.44
N ILE A 159 0.57 13.73 -23.18
CA ILE A 159 1.06 12.56 -22.43
C ILE A 159 0.61 11.26 -23.12
N THR A 160 -0.67 11.18 -23.52
CA THR A 160 -1.23 10.01 -24.22
C THR A 160 -0.53 9.77 -25.57
N ASP A 161 -0.30 10.82 -26.36
CA ASP A 161 0.36 10.73 -27.67
C ASP A 161 1.84 10.30 -27.54
N LEU A 162 2.57 10.86 -26.56
CA LEU A 162 3.96 10.48 -26.27
C LEU A 162 4.06 9.05 -25.76
N TYR A 163 3.15 8.63 -24.86
CA TYR A 163 3.06 7.25 -24.38
C TYR A 163 2.81 6.28 -25.54
N ALA A 164 1.77 6.53 -26.34
CA ALA A 164 1.42 5.70 -27.48
C ALA A 164 2.58 5.57 -28.48
N LYS A 165 3.28 6.67 -28.78
CA LYS A 165 4.42 6.64 -29.71
C LYS A 165 5.63 5.90 -29.14
N SER A 166 5.84 5.94 -27.83
CA SER A 166 6.94 5.23 -27.17
C SER A 166 6.66 3.72 -27.08
N VAL A 167 5.40 3.33 -26.87
CA VAL A 167 4.95 1.92 -26.98
C VAL A 167 5.05 1.40 -28.42
N GLU A 168 4.71 2.22 -29.42
CA GLU A 168 4.91 1.87 -30.85
C GLU A 168 6.39 1.60 -31.16
N GLN A 169 7.31 2.43 -30.64
CA GLN A 169 8.75 2.26 -30.80
C GLN A 169 9.27 0.99 -30.11
N LEU A 170 8.74 0.64 -28.92
CA LEU A 170 9.05 -0.60 -28.21
C LEU A 170 8.63 -1.86 -28.99
N GLY A 171 7.63 -1.74 -29.89
CA GLY A 171 7.22 -2.81 -30.80
C GLY A 171 8.06 -2.96 -32.09
N SER A 172 9.12 -2.18 -32.28
CA SER A 172 9.95 -2.26 -33.51
C SER A 172 10.85 -3.48 -33.53
N ASP A 173 11.00 -4.07 -34.71
CA ASP A 173 12.04 -5.02 -35.12
C ASP A 173 13.47 -4.60 -34.69
N LYS A 174 13.79 -3.31 -34.76
CA LYS A 174 15.14 -2.76 -34.53
C LYS A 174 15.37 -2.43 -33.06
N ALA A 175 16.31 -3.13 -32.41
CA ALA A 175 16.68 -2.87 -31.03
C ALA A 175 17.03 -1.38 -30.72
N PRO A 176 17.75 -0.62 -31.58
CA PRO A 176 17.97 0.81 -31.36
C PRO A 176 16.68 1.65 -31.25
N VAL A 177 15.61 1.25 -31.94
CA VAL A 177 14.30 1.90 -31.85
C VAL A 177 13.60 1.49 -30.56
N ARG A 178 13.70 0.21 -30.16
CA ARG A 178 13.18 -0.27 -28.86
C ARG A 178 13.83 0.44 -27.68
N HIS A 179 15.16 0.59 -27.67
CA HIS A 179 15.87 1.40 -26.66
C HIS A 179 15.36 2.85 -26.62
N GLY A 180 15.13 3.48 -27.79
CA GLY A 180 14.53 4.81 -27.87
C GLY A 180 13.15 4.89 -27.21
N GLY A 181 12.28 3.90 -27.45
CA GLY A 181 10.97 3.77 -26.81
C GLY A 181 11.07 3.56 -25.30
N LEU A 182 12.01 2.74 -24.82
CA LEU A 182 12.28 2.52 -23.39
C LEU A 182 12.66 3.82 -22.68
N TYR A 183 13.65 4.56 -23.20
CA TYR A 183 14.09 5.83 -22.61
C TYR A 183 13.02 6.93 -22.71
N ALA A 184 12.15 6.89 -23.73
CA ALA A 184 11.01 7.81 -23.84
C ALA A 184 9.90 7.50 -22.81
N LEU A 185 9.62 6.21 -22.53
CA LEU A 185 8.70 5.80 -21.47
C LEU A 185 9.24 6.13 -20.08
N GLU A 186 10.51 5.84 -19.80
CA GLU A 186 11.22 6.21 -18.56
C GLU A 186 11.07 7.70 -18.29
N ARG A 187 11.47 8.52 -19.27
CA ARG A 187 11.39 9.98 -19.18
C ARG A 187 9.96 10.46 -18.96
N LEU A 188 8.97 9.89 -19.65
CA LEU A 188 7.57 10.29 -19.52
C LEU A 188 7.00 10.01 -18.11
N ALA A 189 7.43 8.93 -17.46
CA ALA A 189 7.09 8.63 -16.06
C ALA A 189 7.90 9.46 -15.03
N GLN A 190 9.11 9.89 -15.40
CA GLN A 190 9.98 10.66 -14.52
C GLN A 190 9.69 12.17 -14.55
N ASP A 191 9.43 12.76 -15.71
CA ASP A 191 9.15 14.20 -15.90
C ASP A 191 7.75 14.61 -15.35
N HIS A 192 6.86 13.66 -15.03
CA HIS A 192 5.52 13.90 -14.47
C HIS A 192 5.32 13.24 -13.09
N PRO A 193 6.01 13.71 -12.02
CA PRO A 193 5.97 13.09 -10.69
C PRO A 193 4.57 13.13 -10.02
N ASP A 194 3.75 14.13 -10.34
CA ASP A 194 2.39 14.29 -9.80
C ASP A 194 1.39 13.23 -10.34
N ASN A 195 1.82 12.37 -11.27
CA ASN A 195 1.00 11.31 -11.85
C ASN A 195 1.58 9.90 -11.55
N PRO A 196 1.40 9.38 -10.32
CA PRO A 196 1.88 8.04 -9.96
C PRO A 196 1.22 6.91 -10.78
N ALA A 197 0.01 7.14 -11.30
CA ALA A 197 -0.65 6.18 -12.19
C ALA A 197 0.09 6.02 -13.54
N LEU A 198 0.73 7.08 -14.05
CA LEU A 198 1.58 7.02 -15.24
C LEU A 198 2.86 6.22 -14.98
N ARG A 199 3.50 6.39 -13.81
CA ARG A 199 4.65 5.58 -13.36
C ARG A 199 4.30 4.09 -13.30
N GLN A 200 3.17 3.74 -12.68
CA GLN A 200 2.67 2.36 -12.67
C GLN A 200 2.34 1.86 -14.09
N THR A 201 1.79 2.70 -14.97
CA THR A 201 1.47 2.32 -16.35
C THR A 201 2.75 2.01 -17.15
N VAL A 202 3.80 2.82 -17.01
CA VAL A 202 5.12 2.54 -17.61
C VAL A 202 5.74 1.28 -17.03
N ALA A 203 5.74 1.11 -15.70
CA ALA A 203 6.20 -0.13 -15.06
C ALA A 203 5.47 -1.37 -15.60
N ASN A 204 4.14 -1.30 -15.77
CA ASN A 204 3.34 -2.38 -16.36
C ASN A 204 3.73 -2.70 -17.81
N VAL A 205 4.09 -1.71 -18.64
CA VAL A 205 4.58 -1.93 -20.02
C VAL A 205 5.94 -2.62 -20.01
N LEU A 206 6.87 -2.16 -19.17
CA LEU A 206 8.19 -2.78 -19.04
C LEU A 206 8.09 -4.23 -18.52
N CYS A 207 7.22 -4.46 -17.55
CA CYS A 207 6.85 -5.80 -17.09
C CYS A 207 6.27 -6.67 -18.21
N ALA A 208 5.29 -6.18 -18.96
CA ALA A 208 4.68 -6.93 -20.07
C ALA A 208 5.71 -7.28 -21.17
N TYR A 209 6.65 -6.38 -21.46
CA TYR A 209 7.78 -6.65 -22.35
C TYR A 209 8.64 -7.82 -21.83
N LEU A 210 9.12 -7.72 -20.59
CA LEU A 210 9.97 -8.73 -19.95
C LEU A 210 9.29 -10.11 -19.80
N ARG A 211 7.97 -10.14 -19.62
CA ARG A 211 7.16 -11.37 -19.59
C ARG A 211 6.90 -12.04 -20.95
N THR A 212 7.31 -11.42 -22.06
CA THR A 212 7.33 -12.11 -23.37
C THR A 212 8.36 -13.26 -23.30
N PRO A 213 8.10 -14.45 -23.88
CA PRO A 213 9.07 -15.54 -23.92
C PRO A 213 10.43 -15.10 -24.47
N PHE A 214 11.51 -15.65 -23.91
CA PHE A 214 12.88 -15.30 -24.26
C PHE A 214 13.84 -16.43 -23.89
N ASP A 215 14.58 -16.90 -24.89
CA ASP A 215 15.69 -17.83 -24.73
C ASP A 215 17.01 -17.06 -24.61
N LEU A 216 17.88 -17.50 -23.70
CA LEU A 216 19.21 -16.90 -23.53
C LEU A 216 20.07 -17.16 -24.77
N PRO A 217 20.72 -16.14 -25.38
CA PRO A 217 21.69 -16.38 -26.43
C PRO A 217 22.86 -17.25 -25.91
N ALA A 218 23.25 -18.26 -26.69
CA ALA A 218 24.46 -19.04 -26.44
C ALA A 218 25.69 -18.12 -26.45
N GLY A 219 26.67 -18.37 -25.57
CA GLY A 219 27.74 -17.40 -25.27
C GLY A 219 28.65 -17.04 -26.45
N SER A 220 29.04 -18.03 -27.26
CA SER A 220 29.81 -17.85 -28.49
C SER A 220 29.40 -18.88 -29.53
N LEU A 221 29.18 -18.45 -30.77
CA LEU A 221 28.98 -19.36 -31.90
C LEU A 221 30.29 -20.03 -32.33
N ASP A 222 30.18 -21.22 -32.89
CA ASP A 222 31.28 -21.92 -33.56
C ASP A 222 31.79 -21.14 -34.79
N ALA A 223 33.08 -21.28 -35.08
CA ALA A 223 33.76 -20.48 -36.11
C ALA A 223 33.24 -20.75 -37.54
N ASP A 224 32.68 -21.93 -37.78
CA ASP A 224 32.09 -22.43 -39.02
C ASP A 224 30.56 -22.30 -39.09
N ALA A 225 29.89 -21.83 -38.01
CA ALA A 225 28.45 -21.57 -37.99
C ALA A 225 28.01 -20.74 -39.20
N ASP A 226 26.85 -21.02 -39.80
CA ASP A 226 26.46 -20.40 -41.07
C ASP A 226 26.00 -18.92 -40.91
N ARG A 227 25.52 -18.31 -42.00
CA ARG A 227 25.04 -16.92 -41.95
C ARG A 227 23.74 -16.79 -41.13
N ALA A 228 22.81 -17.72 -41.26
CA ALA A 228 21.52 -17.67 -40.59
C ALA A 228 21.70 -17.78 -39.07
N ALA A 229 22.50 -18.74 -38.60
CA ALA A 229 22.85 -18.87 -37.18
C ALA A 229 23.55 -17.61 -36.63
N ARG A 230 24.44 -16.99 -37.43
CA ARG A 230 25.10 -15.72 -37.05
C ARG A 230 24.17 -14.51 -37.02
N ASP A 231 23.09 -14.51 -37.79
CA ASP A 231 22.09 -13.44 -37.81
C ASP A 231 21.06 -13.65 -36.68
N GLU A 232 20.55 -14.87 -36.48
CA GLU A 232 19.66 -15.23 -35.36
C GLU A 232 20.29 -14.94 -33.99
N HIS A 233 21.53 -15.39 -33.76
CA HIS A 233 22.28 -15.07 -32.53
C HIS A 233 22.47 -13.55 -32.35
N ARG A 234 22.62 -12.80 -33.45
CA ARG A 234 22.70 -11.32 -33.43
C ARG A 234 21.40 -10.69 -32.94
N GLU A 235 20.26 -11.27 -33.29
CA GLU A 235 18.93 -10.82 -32.86
C GLU A 235 18.67 -11.20 -31.41
N GLN A 236 19.02 -12.43 -30.99
CA GLN A 236 18.94 -12.88 -29.59
C GLN A 236 19.81 -12.00 -28.65
N VAL A 237 21.04 -11.66 -29.06
CA VAL A 237 21.93 -10.75 -28.30
C VAL A 237 21.39 -9.31 -28.28
N GLN A 238 20.82 -8.81 -29.37
CA GLN A 238 20.16 -7.50 -29.38
C GLN A 238 18.95 -7.47 -28.45
N GLU A 239 18.13 -8.53 -28.43
CA GLU A 239 16.98 -8.63 -27.53
C GLU A 239 17.40 -8.70 -26.06
N ARG A 240 18.50 -9.42 -25.75
CA ARG A 240 19.11 -9.42 -24.41
C ARG A 240 19.44 -8.01 -23.92
N GLU A 241 20.04 -7.16 -24.76
CA GLU A 241 20.42 -5.80 -24.35
C GLU A 241 19.21 -4.86 -24.20
N VAL A 242 18.16 -5.02 -25.01
CA VAL A 242 16.88 -4.30 -24.81
C VAL A 242 16.22 -4.72 -23.49
N ARG A 243 16.23 -6.02 -23.16
CA ARG A 243 15.72 -6.54 -21.87
C ARG A 243 16.52 -6.05 -20.67
N LEU A 244 17.85 -6.07 -20.76
CA LEU A 244 18.71 -5.49 -19.72
C LEU A 244 18.46 -3.98 -19.55
N THR A 245 18.11 -3.26 -20.63
CA THR A 245 17.71 -1.84 -20.52
C THR A 245 16.40 -1.69 -19.77
N ALA A 246 15.37 -2.48 -20.11
CA ALA A 246 14.08 -2.46 -19.41
C ALA A 246 14.21 -2.85 -17.93
N GLN A 247 15.03 -3.87 -17.61
CA GLN A 247 15.37 -4.24 -16.23
C GLN A 247 16.06 -3.10 -15.48
N ARG A 248 17.08 -2.47 -16.07
CA ARG A 248 17.84 -1.36 -15.44
C ARG A 248 16.96 -0.16 -15.13
N ILE A 249 16.02 0.19 -16.03
CA ILE A 249 15.04 1.26 -15.80
C ILE A 249 14.17 0.90 -14.57
N LEU A 250 13.62 -0.32 -14.53
CA LEU A 250 12.84 -0.77 -13.37
C LEU A 250 13.65 -0.70 -12.07
N THR A 251 14.84 -1.30 -12.00
CA THR A 251 15.59 -1.38 -10.73
C THR A 251 16.15 -0.02 -10.29
N ALA A 252 16.54 0.87 -11.21
CA ALA A 252 16.95 2.23 -10.89
C ALA A 252 15.81 3.04 -10.22
N HIS A 253 14.57 2.86 -10.66
CA HIS A 253 13.41 3.54 -10.07
C HIS A 253 12.90 2.90 -8.76
N LEU A 254 13.30 1.66 -8.44
CA LEU A 254 13.04 1.06 -7.12
C LEU A 254 14.05 1.51 -6.06
N TYR A 255 15.24 1.96 -6.43
CA TYR A 255 16.29 2.34 -5.48
C TYR A 255 15.89 3.60 -4.67
N ILE A 256 15.63 3.42 -3.37
CA ILE A 256 15.16 4.52 -2.52
C ILE A 256 16.28 5.54 -2.23
N GLY A 257 17.52 5.08 -2.04
CA GLY A 257 18.65 5.91 -1.60
C GLY A 257 19.33 5.36 -0.35
N ASN A 258 20.35 6.10 0.13
CA ASN A 258 21.05 5.79 1.38
C ASN A 258 20.31 6.33 2.63
N ASP A 259 19.36 7.25 2.44
CA ASP A 259 18.57 7.88 3.49
C ASP A 259 17.08 7.54 3.25
N PRO A 260 16.45 6.70 4.11
CA PRO A 260 15.04 6.36 3.98
C PRO A 260 14.07 7.54 4.17
N ASP A 261 14.48 8.57 4.91
CA ASP A 261 13.69 9.77 5.18
C ASP A 261 13.83 10.83 4.07
N SER A 262 14.83 10.67 3.18
CA SER A 262 15.08 11.54 2.03
C SER A 262 15.31 10.73 0.73
N PRO A 263 14.25 10.16 0.12
CA PRO A 263 14.36 9.35 -1.09
C PRO A 263 14.96 10.09 -2.29
N THR A 264 15.65 9.35 -3.17
CA THR A 264 16.18 9.91 -4.43
C THR A 264 15.07 10.45 -5.32
N ALA A 265 15.34 11.52 -6.08
CA ALA A 265 14.36 12.11 -7.00
C ALA A 265 13.91 11.15 -8.12
N THR A 266 14.71 10.11 -8.41
CA THR A 266 14.40 9.00 -9.32
C THR A 266 13.50 7.93 -8.73
N PHE A 267 13.30 7.88 -7.40
CA PHE A 267 12.49 6.83 -6.77
C PHE A 267 11.00 6.92 -7.18
N TRP A 268 10.42 5.79 -7.58
CA TRP A 268 8.99 5.65 -7.86
C TRP A 268 8.30 4.96 -6.67
N ALA A 269 7.70 5.77 -5.81
CA ALA A 269 6.93 5.29 -4.67
C ALA A 269 5.73 4.42 -5.10
N ASP A 270 5.41 3.42 -4.27
CA ASP A 270 4.22 2.57 -4.34
C ASP A 270 3.98 1.85 -5.69
N VAL A 271 5.04 1.55 -6.43
CA VAL A 271 5.00 0.71 -7.64
C VAL A 271 4.78 -0.77 -7.29
N ASP A 272 3.93 -1.44 -8.07
CA ASP A 272 3.83 -2.90 -8.18
C ASP A 272 4.59 -3.40 -9.42
N LEU A 273 5.15 -4.61 -9.37
CA LEU A 273 5.71 -5.28 -10.55
C LEU A 273 5.11 -6.69 -10.73
N ASP A 274 4.76 -7.01 -11.97
CA ASP A 274 4.36 -8.35 -12.41
C ASP A 274 5.34 -8.86 -13.48
N LEU A 275 6.30 -9.66 -13.04
CA LEU A 275 7.34 -10.30 -13.83
C LEU A 275 7.12 -11.83 -13.88
N THR A 276 5.89 -12.30 -13.68
CA THR A 276 5.46 -13.70 -13.83
C THR A 276 6.01 -14.33 -15.11
N ALA A 277 6.73 -15.45 -14.97
CA ALA A 277 7.41 -16.20 -16.04
C ALA A 277 8.45 -15.41 -16.86
N ALA A 278 8.85 -14.20 -16.43
CA ALA A 278 9.96 -13.48 -17.06
C ALA A 278 11.31 -14.15 -16.79
N VAL A 279 12.20 -14.09 -17.77
CA VAL A 279 13.63 -14.37 -17.60
C VAL A 279 14.32 -13.06 -17.23
N LEU A 280 14.97 -13.03 -16.06
CA LEU A 280 15.59 -11.85 -15.46
C LEU A 280 17.09 -12.08 -15.29
N ILE A 281 17.91 -11.25 -15.93
CA ILE A 281 19.37 -11.43 -16.02
C ILE A 281 20.08 -10.50 -15.03
N ASP A 282 20.94 -11.03 -14.17
CA ASP A 282 21.74 -10.30 -13.17
C ASP A 282 20.89 -9.27 -12.38
N TRP A 283 19.76 -9.74 -11.84
CA TRP A 283 18.74 -8.89 -11.22
C TRP A 283 19.23 -8.32 -9.88
N ASP A 284 19.63 -7.05 -9.89
CA ASP A 284 20.03 -6.29 -8.70
C ASP A 284 18.94 -5.28 -8.29
N MET A 285 18.36 -5.52 -7.12
CA MET A 285 17.40 -4.65 -6.41
C MET A 285 17.90 -4.36 -4.98
N ASN A 286 19.22 -4.29 -4.79
CA ASN A 286 19.80 -4.00 -3.47
C ASN A 286 19.37 -2.61 -2.97
N ASN A 287 18.87 -2.54 -1.74
CA ASN A 287 18.27 -1.34 -1.14
C ASN A 287 17.06 -0.77 -1.94
N GLY A 288 16.45 -1.57 -2.82
CA GLY A 288 15.24 -1.18 -3.55
C GLY A 288 13.97 -1.32 -2.71
N LYS A 289 12.99 -0.45 -2.93
CA LYS A 289 11.67 -0.49 -2.28
C LYS A 289 10.56 -0.69 -3.31
N LEU A 290 9.70 -1.66 -3.06
CA LEU A 290 8.60 -2.09 -3.94
C LEU A 290 7.32 -2.25 -3.11
N ARG A 291 6.14 -2.04 -3.70
CA ARG A 291 4.86 -2.36 -3.05
C ARG A 291 4.57 -3.85 -3.17
N ASN A 292 3.97 -4.33 -4.25
CA ASN A 292 3.84 -5.77 -4.51
C ASN A 292 4.83 -6.24 -5.60
N GLY A 293 5.35 -7.47 -5.45
CA GLY A 293 6.25 -8.08 -6.43
C GLY A 293 5.83 -9.50 -6.80
N VAL A 294 5.42 -9.70 -8.05
CA VAL A 294 5.04 -11.02 -8.57
C VAL A 294 6.14 -11.52 -9.50
N PHE A 295 6.89 -12.51 -9.01
CA PHE A 295 7.98 -13.20 -9.70
C PHE A 295 7.63 -14.70 -9.85
N GLN A 296 6.35 -15.00 -10.10
CA GLN A 296 5.85 -16.37 -10.14
C GLN A 296 6.37 -17.10 -11.37
N ASN A 297 6.98 -18.27 -11.20
CA ASN A 297 7.63 -19.05 -12.26
C ASN A 297 8.74 -18.29 -13.03
N SER A 298 9.21 -17.15 -12.52
CA SER A 298 10.29 -16.36 -13.14
C SER A 298 11.63 -17.10 -13.05
N ILE A 299 12.51 -16.90 -14.03
CA ILE A 299 13.85 -17.50 -14.05
C ILE A 299 14.88 -16.38 -13.85
N PHE A 300 15.54 -16.40 -12.69
CA PHE A 300 16.67 -15.52 -12.39
C PHE A 300 17.97 -16.16 -12.87
N VAL A 301 18.64 -15.49 -13.80
CA VAL A 301 19.83 -15.95 -14.52
C VAL A 301 21.00 -15.06 -14.12
N GLY A 302 22.11 -15.64 -13.68
CA GLY A 302 23.14 -14.87 -12.99
C GLY A 302 22.72 -14.51 -11.57
N GLU A 303 23.44 -13.60 -10.91
CA GLU A 303 23.21 -13.30 -9.50
C GLU A 303 21.87 -12.57 -9.28
N ALA A 304 21.11 -13.00 -8.26
CA ALA A 304 19.84 -12.39 -7.89
C ALA A 304 19.96 -11.72 -6.52
N ARG A 305 20.00 -10.38 -6.50
CA ARG A 305 20.34 -9.60 -5.31
C ARG A 305 19.17 -8.73 -4.85
N PHE A 306 18.75 -8.96 -3.60
CA PHE A 306 17.66 -8.29 -2.90
C PHE A 306 18.11 -7.84 -1.50
N ASN A 307 19.41 -7.61 -1.29
CA ASN A 307 19.94 -7.25 0.02
C ASN A 307 19.41 -5.88 0.42
N ARG A 308 18.84 -5.78 1.64
CA ARG A 308 18.14 -4.59 2.15
C ARG A 308 16.95 -4.15 1.28
N ALA A 309 16.44 -5.00 0.39
CA ALA A 309 15.22 -4.73 -0.35
C ALA A 309 14.02 -4.67 0.61
N SER A 310 13.06 -3.79 0.33
CA SER A 310 11.86 -3.57 1.15
C SER A 310 10.60 -3.78 0.33
N PHE A 311 9.81 -4.79 0.70
CA PHE A 311 8.52 -5.11 0.10
C PHE A 311 7.40 -4.67 1.05
N THR A 312 6.71 -3.58 0.71
CA THR A 312 5.68 -2.99 1.59
C THR A 312 4.31 -3.69 1.49
N GLY A 313 4.09 -4.39 0.37
CA GLY A 313 2.97 -5.28 0.11
C GLY A 313 3.42 -6.74 -0.04
N ASN A 314 2.60 -7.54 -0.72
CA ASN A 314 2.82 -8.98 -0.88
C ASN A 314 3.90 -9.26 -1.93
N VAL A 315 4.74 -10.25 -1.69
CA VAL A 315 5.72 -10.75 -2.68
C VAL A 315 5.54 -12.25 -2.93
N SER A 316 5.73 -12.67 -4.19
CA SER A 316 5.61 -14.07 -4.58
C SER A 316 6.64 -14.46 -5.64
N PHE A 317 7.65 -15.20 -5.19
CA PHE A 317 8.62 -15.97 -5.98
C PHE A 317 8.16 -17.44 -6.13
N SER A 318 6.85 -17.71 -6.10
CA SER A 318 6.31 -19.07 -6.14
C SER A 318 6.63 -19.75 -7.47
N GLY A 319 7.25 -20.93 -7.43
CA GLY A 319 7.78 -21.62 -8.61
C GLY A 319 8.99 -20.93 -9.28
N ALA A 320 9.54 -19.85 -8.71
CA ALA A 320 10.68 -19.15 -9.30
C ALA A 320 11.95 -20.02 -9.25
N LYS A 321 12.81 -19.87 -10.26
CA LYS A 321 14.09 -20.59 -10.35
C LYS A 321 15.26 -19.60 -10.34
N PHE A 322 16.16 -19.76 -9.38
CA PHE A 322 17.40 -19.02 -9.27
C PHE A 322 18.55 -19.91 -9.74
N THR A 323 19.16 -19.60 -10.89
CA THR A 323 20.18 -20.47 -11.52
C THR A 323 21.61 -20.20 -11.07
N ALA A 324 21.80 -19.22 -10.18
CA ALA A 324 23.07 -18.82 -9.59
C ALA A 324 22.77 -18.23 -8.18
N PRO A 325 23.78 -17.75 -7.41
CA PRO A 325 23.56 -17.32 -6.03
C PRO A 325 22.47 -16.25 -5.87
N ALA A 326 21.63 -16.44 -4.84
CA ALA A 326 20.50 -15.57 -4.53
C ALA A 326 20.65 -15.02 -3.09
N SER A 327 20.48 -13.71 -2.92
CA SER A 327 20.87 -13.02 -1.68
C SER A 327 19.81 -12.01 -1.25
N PHE A 328 19.22 -12.23 -0.08
CA PHE A 328 18.11 -11.49 0.53
C PHE A 328 18.49 -10.98 1.94
N ASN A 329 19.76 -10.71 2.18
CA ASN A 329 20.28 -10.36 3.49
C ASN A 329 19.75 -8.98 3.91
N ASP A 330 19.37 -8.83 5.19
CA ASP A 330 18.63 -7.67 5.72
C ASP A 330 17.31 -7.33 4.96
N ALA A 331 16.81 -8.19 4.06
CA ALA A 331 15.58 -7.90 3.30
C ALA A 331 14.35 -7.84 4.20
N GLN A 332 13.40 -6.96 3.88
CA GLN A 332 12.24 -6.66 4.72
C GLN A 332 10.94 -6.93 3.96
N PHE A 333 10.16 -7.88 4.46
CA PHE A 333 8.85 -8.26 3.94
C PHE A 333 7.79 -7.84 4.97
N THR A 334 7.02 -6.78 4.68
CA THR A 334 6.03 -6.26 5.65
C THR A 334 4.64 -6.87 5.52
N ALA A 335 4.35 -7.50 4.38
CA ALA A 335 3.22 -8.39 4.16
C ALA A 335 3.69 -9.81 3.81
N ASP A 336 2.82 -10.65 3.25
CA ASP A 336 3.12 -12.06 2.98
C ASP A 336 4.28 -12.23 1.99
N ALA A 337 5.21 -13.13 2.30
CA ALA A 337 6.28 -13.53 1.39
C ALA A 337 6.14 -14.99 0.99
N ARG A 338 6.02 -15.26 -0.31
CA ARG A 338 5.83 -16.62 -0.86
C ARG A 338 6.99 -17.04 -1.76
N PHE A 339 7.65 -18.13 -1.41
CA PHE A 339 8.67 -18.87 -2.15
C PHE A 339 8.21 -20.33 -2.39
N VAL A 340 6.90 -20.59 -2.35
CA VAL A 340 6.31 -21.93 -2.50
C VAL A 340 6.79 -22.59 -3.81
N GLY A 341 7.43 -23.75 -3.73
CA GLY A 341 8.03 -24.45 -4.86
C GLY A 341 9.20 -23.74 -5.54
N ALA A 342 9.78 -22.69 -4.94
CA ALA A 342 10.95 -22.00 -5.49
C ALA A 342 12.19 -22.91 -5.48
N THR A 343 13.01 -22.81 -6.51
CA THR A 343 14.23 -23.62 -6.68
C THR A 343 15.47 -22.74 -6.72
N PHE A 344 16.39 -22.95 -5.78
CA PHE A 344 17.70 -22.31 -5.73
C PHE A 344 18.76 -23.34 -6.13
N THR A 345 19.38 -23.19 -7.31
CA THR A 345 20.36 -24.18 -7.81
C THR A 345 21.76 -23.97 -7.24
N GLU A 346 22.07 -22.76 -6.79
CA GLU A 346 23.29 -22.37 -6.07
C GLU A 346 22.94 -21.78 -4.68
N THR A 347 23.94 -21.30 -3.95
CA THR A 347 23.80 -20.80 -2.57
C THR A 347 22.70 -19.74 -2.43
N ALA A 348 21.83 -19.90 -1.43
CA ALA A 348 20.75 -18.97 -1.11
C ALA A 348 20.91 -18.41 0.31
N VAL A 349 20.85 -17.09 0.45
CA VAL A 349 21.16 -16.40 1.71
C VAL A 349 20.04 -15.44 2.08
N PHE A 350 19.54 -15.54 3.32
CA PHE A 350 18.45 -14.76 3.90
C PHE A 350 18.85 -14.18 5.27
N ASP A 351 20.15 -13.92 5.46
CA ASP A 351 20.68 -13.57 6.78
C ASP A 351 20.11 -12.23 7.27
N ALA A 352 19.65 -12.19 8.51
CA ALA A 352 18.93 -11.07 9.11
C ALA A 352 17.66 -10.60 8.35
N ALA A 353 17.14 -11.38 7.39
CA ALA A 353 15.90 -11.08 6.70
C ALA A 353 14.71 -11.04 7.67
N ARG A 354 13.73 -10.16 7.41
CA ARG A 354 12.63 -9.84 8.33
C ARG A 354 11.28 -10.05 7.68
N PHE A 355 10.61 -11.12 8.07
CA PHE A 355 9.26 -11.45 7.66
C PHE A 355 8.27 -10.99 8.73
N THR A 356 7.52 -9.93 8.45
CA THR A 356 6.56 -9.33 9.39
C THR A 356 5.23 -10.08 9.42
N ARG A 357 4.91 -10.77 8.32
CA ARG A 357 3.78 -11.70 8.18
C ARG A 357 4.27 -13.09 7.81
N ALA A 358 3.33 -14.02 7.72
CA ALA A 358 3.35 -15.24 6.91
C ALA A 358 4.55 -15.38 5.94
N ALA A 359 5.52 -16.23 6.28
CA ALA A 359 6.66 -16.61 5.43
C ALA A 359 6.48 -18.03 4.89
N ARG A 360 6.30 -18.15 3.58
CA ARG A 360 5.88 -19.39 2.91
C ARG A 360 6.95 -19.95 2.01
N LEU A 361 7.60 -21.04 2.41
CA LEU A 361 8.66 -21.75 1.68
C LEU A 361 8.31 -23.23 1.45
N GLU A 362 7.01 -23.57 1.49
CA GLU A 362 6.51 -24.93 1.25
C GLU A 362 6.99 -25.48 -0.09
N ASP A 363 7.40 -26.75 -0.14
CA ASP A 363 7.91 -27.44 -1.34
C ASP A 363 9.14 -26.79 -2.01
N ALA A 364 9.76 -25.76 -1.39
CA ALA A 364 10.96 -25.12 -1.94
C ALA A 364 12.18 -26.07 -1.93
N THR A 365 13.12 -25.87 -2.85
CA THR A 365 14.32 -26.70 -3.01
C THR A 365 15.59 -25.84 -3.03
N PHE A 366 16.52 -26.16 -2.13
CA PHE A 366 17.84 -25.55 -2.00
C PHE A 366 18.91 -26.58 -2.38
N MET A 367 19.48 -26.46 -3.58
CA MET A 367 20.40 -27.47 -4.13
C MET A 367 21.83 -27.37 -3.57
N LYS A 368 22.18 -26.23 -2.97
CA LYS A 368 23.43 -25.99 -2.24
C LYS A 368 23.12 -25.47 -0.84
N ASP A 369 24.19 -25.07 -0.16
CA ASP A 369 24.20 -24.44 1.15
C ASP A 369 23.23 -23.23 1.20
N SER A 370 22.46 -23.14 2.29
CA SER A 370 21.36 -22.18 2.46
C SER A 370 21.37 -21.57 3.86
N SER A 371 21.40 -20.25 3.99
CA SER A 371 21.49 -19.58 5.29
C SER A 371 20.28 -18.68 5.57
N PHE A 372 19.80 -18.74 6.81
CA PHE A 372 18.75 -17.92 7.42
C PHE A 372 19.22 -17.41 8.79
N ASP A 373 20.53 -17.20 8.96
CA ASP A 373 21.12 -16.79 10.23
C ASP A 373 20.56 -15.44 10.67
N LYS A 374 20.12 -15.33 11.93
CA LYS A 374 19.48 -14.14 12.51
C LYS A 374 18.19 -13.69 11.79
N ALA A 375 17.63 -14.51 10.89
CA ALA A 375 16.36 -14.21 10.24
C ALA A 375 15.22 -14.12 11.28
N LEU A 376 14.31 -13.17 11.09
CA LEU A 376 13.19 -12.89 11.99
C LEU A 376 11.87 -13.15 11.26
N PHE A 377 11.20 -14.23 11.65
CA PHE A 377 9.83 -14.56 11.26
C PHE A 377 8.91 -14.12 12.39
N ARG A 378 8.05 -13.10 12.19
CA ARG A 378 7.23 -12.53 13.28
C ARG A 378 5.90 -13.25 13.49
N GLU A 379 5.31 -13.71 12.39
CA GLU A 379 4.17 -14.62 12.38
C GLU A 379 4.69 -16.02 11.97
N ASP A 380 3.82 -16.84 11.39
CA ASP A 380 4.11 -18.22 11.01
C ASP A 380 5.14 -18.32 9.86
N ALA A 381 5.99 -19.34 9.94
CA ALA A 381 6.95 -19.71 8.92
C ALA A 381 6.76 -21.19 8.51
N TRP A 382 6.48 -21.43 7.23
CA TRP A 382 6.24 -22.77 6.68
C TRP A 382 7.39 -23.21 5.77
N PHE A 383 8.19 -24.15 6.25
CA PHE A 383 9.19 -24.93 5.52
C PHE A 383 8.70 -26.38 5.27
N VAL A 384 7.39 -26.53 5.08
CA VAL A 384 6.71 -27.83 4.95
C VAL A 384 7.11 -28.48 3.61
N ARG A 385 7.63 -29.71 3.66
CA ARG A 385 8.22 -30.44 2.52
C ARG A 385 9.40 -29.72 1.83
N THR A 386 10.02 -28.73 2.48
CA THR A 386 11.22 -28.06 1.93
C THR A 386 12.41 -29.02 1.86
N LEU A 387 13.10 -29.04 0.72
CA LEU A 387 14.27 -29.88 0.48
C LEU A 387 15.56 -29.05 0.52
N PHE A 388 16.39 -29.29 1.53
CA PHE A 388 17.72 -28.72 1.66
C PHE A 388 18.77 -29.80 1.35
N THR A 389 19.46 -29.71 0.20
CA THR A 389 20.49 -30.70 -0.18
C THR A 389 21.92 -30.25 0.17
N GLY A 390 22.14 -28.96 0.42
CA GLY A 390 23.35 -28.45 1.07
C GLY A 390 23.18 -28.30 2.59
N GLN A 391 24.16 -27.66 3.23
CA GLN A 391 24.10 -27.30 4.65
C GLN A 391 23.05 -26.21 4.88
N THR A 392 22.30 -26.30 5.98
CA THR A 392 21.34 -25.26 6.34
C THR A 392 21.62 -24.68 7.72
N TRP A 393 21.63 -23.35 7.81
CA TRP A 393 21.77 -22.62 9.07
C TRP A 393 20.55 -21.73 9.35
N PHE A 394 20.09 -21.78 10.60
CA PHE A 394 19.11 -20.91 11.25
C PHE A 394 19.70 -20.39 12.58
N THR A 395 21.01 -20.11 12.59
CA THR A 395 21.76 -19.72 13.79
C THR A 395 21.26 -18.36 14.29
N GLU A 396 20.92 -18.27 15.58
CA GLU A 396 20.26 -17.08 16.16
C GLU A 396 18.93 -16.65 15.47
N ALA A 397 18.34 -17.49 14.61
CA ALA A 397 17.07 -17.18 13.94
C ALA A 397 15.90 -17.16 14.93
N ALA A 398 14.92 -16.29 14.70
CA ALA A 398 13.79 -16.06 15.61
C ALA A 398 12.44 -16.28 14.92
N PHE A 399 11.66 -17.22 15.45
CA PHE A 399 10.32 -17.58 15.03
C PHE A 399 9.32 -17.08 16.07
N GLY A 400 8.45 -16.15 15.68
CA GLY A 400 7.47 -15.46 16.51
C GLY A 400 6.12 -16.17 16.56
N GLY A 401 5.63 -16.64 15.41
CA GLY A 401 4.50 -17.55 15.29
C GLY A 401 4.94 -19.02 15.25
N TYR A 402 4.14 -19.86 14.61
CA TYR A 402 4.42 -21.29 14.45
C TYR A 402 5.52 -21.53 13.39
N ALA A 403 6.39 -22.51 13.65
CA ALA A 403 7.50 -22.89 12.78
C ALA A 403 7.31 -24.32 12.27
N GLY A 404 6.77 -24.46 11.06
CA GLY A 404 6.46 -25.75 10.44
C GLY A 404 7.57 -26.25 9.52
N PHE A 405 8.23 -27.34 9.90
CA PHE A 405 9.24 -28.08 9.13
C PHE A 405 8.75 -29.51 8.80
N GLU A 406 7.43 -29.74 8.76
CA GLU A 406 6.86 -31.08 8.54
C GLU A 406 7.28 -31.64 7.17
N SER A 407 7.83 -32.86 7.19
CA SER A 407 8.42 -33.55 6.02
C SER A 407 9.57 -32.79 5.34
N ALA A 408 10.18 -31.79 6.00
CA ALA A 408 11.39 -31.15 5.52
C ALA A 408 12.58 -32.14 5.52
N THR A 409 13.50 -31.98 4.56
CA THR A 409 14.68 -32.85 4.44
C THR A 409 15.97 -32.02 4.46
N PHE A 410 16.86 -32.33 5.41
CA PHE A 410 18.17 -31.73 5.59
C PHE A 410 19.25 -32.76 5.24
N ALA A 411 19.65 -32.82 3.97
CA ALA A 411 20.48 -33.91 3.46
C ALA A 411 21.97 -33.79 3.85
N ARG A 412 22.44 -32.61 4.27
CA ARG A 412 23.84 -32.36 4.68
C ARG A 412 24.01 -31.83 6.10
N GLY A 413 22.95 -31.33 6.72
CA GLY A 413 22.93 -30.92 8.13
C GLY A 413 21.96 -29.76 8.36
N GLY A 414 21.49 -29.60 9.60
CA GLY A 414 20.63 -28.50 10.01
C GLY A 414 21.11 -27.87 11.30
N ARG A 415 21.43 -26.57 11.28
CA ARG A 415 21.82 -25.78 12.45
C ARG A 415 20.68 -24.90 12.90
N PHE A 416 20.33 -24.99 14.17
CA PHE A 416 19.35 -24.16 14.88
C PHE A 416 19.99 -23.65 16.19
N GLU A 417 21.31 -23.44 16.17
CA GLU A 417 22.08 -23.06 17.36
C GLU A 417 21.72 -21.61 17.77
N ASN A 418 21.42 -21.38 19.05
CA ASN A 418 20.85 -20.14 19.59
C ASN A 418 19.51 -19.69 18.94
N ALA A 419 18.83 -20.54 18.15
CA ALA A 419 17.54 -20.22 17.53
C ALA A 419 16.40 -20.12 18.56
N LYS A 420 15.38 -19.29 18.29
CA LYS A 420 14.33 -18.92 19.26
C LYS A 420 12.94 -19.16 18.71
N PHE A 421 12.22 -20.11 19.30
CA PHE A 421 10.87 -20.52 18.92
C PHE A 421 9.88 -20.00 19.98
N SER A 422 9.18 -18.91 19.64
CA SER A 422 8.21 -18.25 20.52
C SER A 422 6.80 -18.83 20.39
N GLY A 423 6.45 -19.37 19.22
CA GLY A 423 5.30 -20.25 19.01
C GLY A 423 5.74 -21.68 18.74
N ALA A 424 4.77 -22.60 18.67
CA ALA A 424 5.01 -24.03 18.50
C ALA A 424 5.86 -24.39 17.25
N ALA A 425 6.74 -25.36 17.38
CA ALA A 425 7.66 -25.78 16.31
C ALA A 425 7.47 -27.27 15.97
N ARG A 426 7.33 -27.61 14.69
CA ARG A 426 7.04 -28.99 14.25
C ARG A 426 8.00 -29.49 13.20
N PHE A 427 8.60 -30.63 13.47
CA PHE A 427 9.50 -31.37 12.58
C PHE A 427 8.90 -32.74 12.22
N TRP A 428 7.57 -32.83 12.08
CA TRP A 428 6.89 -34.11 11.89
C TRP A 428 7.31 -34.79 10.58
N ASN A 429 7.78 -36.03 10.63
CA ASN A 429 8.35 -36.78 9.50
C ASN A 429 9.58 -36.10 8.85
N ALA A 430 10.21 -35.12 9.51
CA ALA A 430 11.41 -34.46 8.98
C ALA A 430 12.61 -35.42 9.00
N THR A 431 13.49 -35.31 8.00
CA THR A 431 14.68 -36.16 7.87
C THR A 431 15.96 -35.34 7.90
N PHE A 432 16.86 -35.66 8.82
CA PHE A 432 18.20 -35.11 8.93
C PHE A 432 19.20 -36.23 8.58
N SER A 433 19.78 -36.19 7.38
CA SER A 433 20.70 -37.25 6.90
C SER A 433 22.16 -37.05 7.31
N LYS A 434 22.40 -36.04 8.15
CA LYS A 434 23.64 -35.61 8.80
C LYS A 434 23.27 -34.88 10.10
N HIS A 435 24.27 -34.34 10.80
CA HIS A 435 24.09 -33.70 12.10
C HIS A 435 22.94 -32.69 12.18
N ALA A 436 22.24 -32.70 13.33
CA ALA A 436 21.18 -31.77 13.68
C ALA A 436 21.53 -31.09 15.02
N TRP A 437 21.84 -29.79 14.98
CA TRP A 437 22.34 -29.04 16.14
C TRP A 437 21.32 -28.00 16.61
N PHE A 438 20.82 -28.14 17.84
CA PHE A 438 19.89 -27.21 18.51
C PHE A 438 20.50 -26.65 19.80
N ASN A 439 21.83 -26.46 19.81
CA ASN A 439 22.57 -25.98 20.98
C ASN A 439 22.13 -24.56 21.37
N GLU A 440 21.87 -24.32 22.65
CA GLU A 440 21.46 -23.03 23.22
C GLU A 440 20.13 -22.46 22.66
N ALA A 441 19.34 -23.28 21.96
CA ALA A 441 18.03 -22.90 21.44
C ALA A 441 17.02 -22.58 22.56
N GLU A 442 16.13 -21.63 22.28
CA GLU A 442 15.07 -21.16 23.19
C GLU A 442 13.70 -21.65 22.67
N PHE A 443 12.91 -22.33 23.50
CA PHE A 443 11.55 -22.76 23.16
C PHE A 443 10.56 -22.22 24.21
N ARG A 444 9.41 -21.69 23.74
CA ARG A 444 8.37 -21.08 24.60
C ARG A 444 6.99 -21.74 24.50
N GLU A 445 6.79 -22.57 23.49
CA GLU A 445 5.66 -23.48 23.30
C GLU A 445 6.22 -24.87 22.93
N ASP A 446 5.36 -25.86 22.67
CA ASP A 446 5.80 -27.22 22.38
C ASP A 446 6.63 -27.33 21.08
N VAL A 447 7.63 -28.21 21.11
CA VAL A 447 8.41 -28.61 19.93
C VAL A 447 8.24 -30.11 19.68
N GLU A 448 7.83 -30.48 18.47
CA GLU A 448 7.42 -31.84 18.14
C GLU A 448 8.26 -32.47 17.02
N PHE A 449 8.92 -33.59 17.30
CA PHE A 449 9.75 -34.35 16.35
C PHE A 449 9.09 -35.68 15.93
N ASN A 450 7.76 -35.69 15.81
CA ASN A 450 7.01 -36.93 15.61
C ASN A 450 7.38 -37.61 14.27
N ASN A 451 7.75 -38.89 14.27
CA ASN A 451 8.32 -39.62 13.13
C ASN A 451 9.59 -39.00 12.52
N ALA A 452 10.28 -38.07 13.20
CA ALA A 452 11.51 -37.49 12.68
C ALA A 452 12.65 -38.53 12.63
N LYS A 453 13.52 -38.40 11.62
CA LYS A 453 14.63 -39.33 11.37
C LYS A 453 15.96 -38.60 11.42
N PHE A 454 16.89 -39.10 12.21
CA PHE A 454 18.25 -38.57 12.37
C PHE A 454 19.27 -39.67 12.03
N ASP A 455 19.97 -39.53 10.90
CA ASP A 455 20.96 -40.51 10.44
C ASP A 455 22.35 -40.36 11.07
N GLU A 456 22.63 -39.19 11.65
CA GLU A 456 23.86 -38.88 12.40
C GLU A 456 23.54 -38.01 13.63
N SER A 457 24.58 -37.57 14.34
CA SER A 457 24.53 -36.95 15.66
C SER A 457 23.51 -35.82 15.80
N PHE A 458 22.60 -36.00 16.75
CA PHE A 458 21.60 -35.01 17.17
C PHE A 458 22.06 -34.38 18.49
N SER A 459 22.13 -33.05 18.58
CA SER A 459 22.67 -32.33 19.75
C SER A 459 21.70 -31.31 20.32
N PHE A 460 21.38 -31.46 21.60
CA PHE A 460 20.64 -30.49 22.41
C PHE A 460 21.45 -30.18 23.68
N THR A 461 22.10 -29.01 23.68
CA THR A 461 22.87 -28.49 24.82
C THR A 461 22.23 -27.21 25.34
N LYS A 462 22.10 -27.02 26.67
CA LYS A 462 21.65 -25.76 27.31
C LYS A 462 20.35 -25.14 26.76
N ILE A 463 19.26 -25.91 26.75
CA ILE A 463 17.97 -25.43 26.24
C ILE A 463 17.43 -24.32 27.15
N ASN A 464 17.21 -23.11 26.62
CA ASN A 464 16.61 -22.03 27.39
C ASN A 464 15.08 -22.11 27.33
N HIS A 465 14.45 -22.79 28.28
CA HIS A 465 12.99 -22.74 28.41
C HIS A 465 12.54 -21.52 29.23
N ALA A 466 12.27 -20.40 28.54
CA ALA A 466 11.85 -19.15 29.16
C ALA A 466 10.55 -19.31 29.97
N LEU A 467 10.60 -19.08 31.30
CA LEU A 467 9.43 -19.21 32.15
C LEU A 467 8.51 -17.98 32.05
N MET A 468 7.40 -18.11 31.32
CA MET A 468 6.17 -17.42 31.71
C MET A 468 5.58 -18.14 32.92
N VAL A 469 5.88 -17.68 34.14
CA VAL A 469 5.38 -18.25 35.41
C VAL A 469 3.85 -18.08 35.57
N LYS A 470 3.17 -17.42 34.63
CA LYS A 470 1.70 -17.32 34.60
C LYS A 470 1.09 -18.61 34.02
N ALA A 471 0.24 -19.25 34.82
CA ALA A 471 -0.60 -20.41 34.51
C ALA A 471 0.05 -21.81 34.48
N GLY A 472 1.33 -21.96 34.83
CA GLY A 472 1.91 -23.26 35.20
C GLY A 472 2.10 -24.28 34.05
N ALA A 473 1.84 -23.90 32.80
CA ALA A 473 2.21 -24.70 31.65
C ALA A 473 3.74 -24.87 31.58
N THR A 474 4.19 -26.11 31.43
CA THR A 474 5.59 -26.45 31.11
C THR A 474 5.55 -27.19 29.79
N TYR A 475 6.07 -26.57 28.73
CA TYR A 475 6.13 -27.19 27.41
C TYR A 475 7.34 -28.13 27.36
N THR A 476 7.28 -29.11 26.46
CA THR A 476 8.30 -30.17 26.42
C THR A 476 8.60 -30.57 24.98
N PRO A 477 9.88 -30.82 24.64
CA PRO A 477 10.20 -31.52 23.40
C PRO A 477 9.52 -32.90 23.37
N ILE A 478 8.69 -33.13 22.35
CA ILE A 478 7.92 -34.36 22.15
C ILE A 478 8.60 -35.23 21.09
N MET A 479 9.01 -36.43 21.51
CA MET A 479 9.74 -37.40 20.69
C MET A 479 8.88 -38.62 20.33
N GLY A 480 7.75 -38.41 19.64
CA GLY A 480 6.86 -39.50 19.24
C GLY A 480 7.37 -40.29 18.04
N GLU A 481 7.75 -41.56 18.21
CA GLU A 481 8.11 -42.47 17.09
C GLU A 481 9.31 -42.02 16.23
N ALA A 482 10.11 -41.07 16.73
CA ALA A 482 11.38 -40.66 16.13
C ALA A 482 12.38 -41.83 16.03
N THR A 483 13.29 -41.75 15.06
CA THR A 483 14.34 -42.74 14.82
C THR A 483 15.72 -42.09 14.84
N PHE A 484 16.61 -42.62 15.68
CA PHE A 484 17.98 -42.15 15.87
C PHE A 484 18.97 -43.26 15.47
N VAL A 485 19.75 -43.02 14.41
CA VAL A 485 20.75 -43.97 13.92
C VAL A 485 21.99 -43.95 14.83
N GLU A 486 22.62 -42.78 14.94
CA GLU A 486 23.53 -42.46 16.04
C GLU A 486 22.73 -42.04 17.28
N GLY A 487 23.26 -42.27 18.48
CA GLY A 487 22.61 -41.85 19.72
C GLY A 487 22.64 -40.32 19.88
N PRO A 488 21.53 -39.68 20.33
CA PRO A 488 21.52 -38.26 20.65
C PRO A 488 22.51 -37.87 21.75
N GLN A 489 22.88 -36.59 21.76
CA GLN A 489 23.75 -35.95 22.75
C GLN A 489 22.95 -34.91 23.53
N PHE A 490 22.89 -35.07 24.86
CA PHE A 490 22.11 -34.22 25.77
C PHE A 490 22.99 -33.71 26.91
N ASN A 491 23.35 -32.43 26.86
CA ASN A 491 24.22 -31.79 27.85
C ASN A 491 23.48 -30.61 28.50
N GLU A 492 23.50 -30.50 29.83
CA GLU A 492 22.73 -29.48 30.58
C GLU A 492 21.22 -29.46 30.19
N ALA A 493 20.66 -30.62 29.81
CA ALA A 493 19.25 -30.83 29.50
C ALA A 493 18.48 -31.37 30.72
N GLU A 494 17.15 -31.41 30.67
CA GLU A 494 16.31 -31.62 31.84
C GLU A 494 15.20 -32.68 31.63
N THR A 495 14.96 -33.61 32.57
CA THR A 495 14.00 -34.74 32.39
C THR A 495 13.15 -35.05 33.64
N ILE A 496 11.85 -35.31 33.46
CA ILE A 496 10.99 -36.05 34.41
C ILE A 496 10.31 -37.16 33.61
N ASP A 497 10.34 -38.38 34.14
CA ASP A 497 9.75 -39.55 33.52
C ASP A 497 8.20 -39.55 33.61
N ASP A 498 7.55 -40.21 32.65
CA ASP A 498 6.09 -40.26 32.52
C ASP A 498 5.71 -41.58 31.82
N ASP A 499 5.20 -42.53 32.60
CA ASP A 499 4.86 -43.93 32.25
C ASP A 499 3.79 -44.10 31.14
N SER A 500 3.45 -43.05 30.38
CA SER A 500 2.70 -43.14 29.11
C SER A 500 3.52 -43.76 27.96
N ASN A 501 4.27 -44.80 28.29
CA ASN A 501 5.34 -45.51 27.57
C ASN A 501 4.85 -46.31 26.35
N ARG A 502 5.61 -46.25 25.23
CA ARG A 502 5.26 -46.93 23.96
C ARG A 502 6.42 -47.22 22.96
N GLN A 503 7.71 -47.10 23.31
CA GLN A 503 8.92 -47.40 22.48
C GLN A 503 9.28 -46.45 21.28
N VAL A 504 10.52 -45.92 21.24
CA VAL A 504 11.25 -45.19 20.14
C VAL A 504 12.52 -45.97 19.81
N LYS A 505 13.04 -45.88 18.58
CA LYS A 505 14.22 -46.65 18.16
C LYS A 505 15.51 -45.82 18.15
N ILE A 506 16.42 -46.18 19.05
CA ILE A 506 17.81 -45.70 19.11
C ILE A 506 18.70 -46.90 18.75
N THR A 507 19.54 -46.80 17.71
CA THR A 507 20.39 -47.95 17.28
C THR A 507 21.83 -47.93 17.79
N GLN A 508 22.33 -46.80 18.28
CA GLN A 508 23.65 -46.68 18.93
C GLN A 508 23.57 -45.78 20.18
N GLY A 509 24.48 -45.96 21.13
CA GLY A 509 24.34 -45.44 22.50
C GLY A 509 24.25 -43.92 22.64
N VAL A 510 23.44 -43.47 23.60
CA VAL A 510 23.19 -42.05 23.93
C VAL A 510 24.32 -41.50 24.82
N ARG A 511 24.74 -40.24 24.60
CA ARG A 511 25.73 -39.55 25.46
C ARG A 511 25.06 -38.45 26.27
N PHE A 512 25.27 -38.49 27.59
CA PHE A 512 24.96 -37.42 28.53
C PHE A 512 26.28 -36.98 29.17
N ASP A 513 26.74 -35.77 28.88
CA ASP A 513 28.04 -35.27 29.37
C ASP A 513 27.84 -33.96 30.13
N GLY A 514 28.33 -33.89 31.36
CA GLY A 514 28.06 -32.77 32.29
C GLY A 514 26.58 -32.49 32.59
N ALA A 515 25.66 -33.38 32.20
CA ALA A 515 24.22 -33.11 32.23
C ALA A 515 23.65 -32.99 33.65
N THR A 516 22.95 -31.88 33.90
CA THR A 516 22.29 -31.54 35.18
C THR A 516 20.85 -31.12 34.87
N PHE A 517 19.85 -31.66 35.60
CA PHE A 517 18.45 -31.73 35.15
C PHE A 517 17.48 -31.10 36.17
N SER A 518 16.64 -30.09 35.80
CA SER A 518 15.69 -29.42 36.72
C SER A 518 14.21 -29.29 36.26
N LYS A 519 13.86 -29.80 35.07
CA LYS A 519 12.52 -29.87 34.42
C LYS A 519 12.39 -31.09 33.49
N ARG A 520 11.87 -30.99 32.24
CA ARG A 520 11.40 -32.13 31.43
C ARG A 520 11.74 -32.09 29.93
N VAL A 521 12.03 -33.27 29.38
CA VAL A 521 11.96 -33.66 27.95
C VAL A 521 11.05 -34.89 27.90
N LYS A 522 10.02 -34.91 27.05
CA LYS A 522 9.03 -36.00 27.03
C LYS A 522 9.28 -36.98 25.88
N PHE A 523 9.99 -38.04 26.21
CA PHE A 523 9.95 -39.28 25.42
C PHE A 523 8.60 -39.97 25.67
N THR A 524 7.64 -39.81 24.76
CA THR A 524 6.36 -40.57 24.77
C THR A 524 6.57 -42.09 24.64
N ARG A 525 7.80 -42.46 24.27
CA ARG A 525 8.21 -43.66 23.58
C ARG A 525 9.74 -43.70 23.71
N ALA A 526 10.36 -44.77 24.21
CA ALA A 526 11.83 -44.92 24.29
C ALA A 526 12.30 -46.38 24.34
N THR A 527 13.50 -46.66 23.83
CA THR A 527 14.24 -47.92 24.07
C THR A 527 15.74 -47.63 23.95
N LEU A 528 16.47 -47.78 25.05
CA LEU A 528 17.90 -47.51 25.16
C LEU A 528 18.69 -48.83 25.13
N LEU A 529 19.57 -49.00 24.15
CA LEU A 529 20.51 -50.12 24.08
C LEU A 529 21.93 -49.59 24.34
N HIS A 530 22.55 -50.03 25.44
CA HIS A 530 23.91 -49.66 25.78
C HIS A 530 24.94 -50.50 25.00
N SER A 531 26.00 -49.84 24.54
CA SER A 531 27.22 -50.51 24.07
C SER A 531 28.12 -50.81 25.27
N PRO A 532 28.81 -51.97 25.32
CA PRO A 532 29.81 -52.24 26.35
C PRO A 532 31.03 -51.32 26.22
N VAL A 533 31.76 -51.15 27.32
CA VAL A 533 33.07 -50.49 27.41
C VAL A 533 34.01 -51.40 28.18
N ASP A 534 35.18 -51.72 27.60
CA ASP A 534 36.06 -52.78 28.07
C ASP A 534 37.10 -52.30 29.11
N GLN A 535 36.71 -52.09 30.38
CA GLN A 535 37.47 -52.51 31.58
C GLN A 535 36.75 -52.21 32.91
N ALA A 536 37.37 -52.58 34.03
CA ALA A 536 36.70 -52.70 35.32
C ALA A 536 37.60 -52.46 36.57
N ILE A 537 36.97 -51.85 37.63
CA ILE A 537 36.84 -51.58 40.51
C ILE A 537 35.56 -51.85 41.43
N ASN A 538 35.65 -52.96 42.19
CA ASN A 538 34.57 -53.46 43.02
C ASN A 538 34.31 -52.56 44.25
N TYR A 539 33.04 -52.22 44.50
CA TYR A 539 32.58 -51.54 45.71
C TYR A 539 31.34 -52.25 46.26
N SER A 540 31.30 -52.43 47.58
CA SER A 540 30.90 -53.73 48.15
C SER A 540 29.54 -53.76 48.86
N SER A 541 28.49 -53.21 48.24
CA SER A 541 27.11 -53.39 48.71
C SER A 541 26.09 -53.31 47.57
N TRP A 542 25.74 -54.44 46.98
CA TRP A 542 24.71 -54.58 45.93
C TRP A 542 23.77 -55.76 46.26
N PRO A 543 22.54 -55.80 45.71
CA PRO A 543 21.67 -56.97 45.78
C PRO A 543 22.36 -58.22 45.21
N SER A 544 22.09 -59.39 45.79
CA SER A 544 22.75 -60.65 45.45
C SER A 544 22.66 -60.99 43.96
N GLY A 545 23.76 -60.85 43.23
CA GLY A 545 23.86 -61.05 41.78
C GLY A 545 24.52 -59.90 41.00
N TRP A 546 24.74 -58.75 41.63
CA TRP A 546 25.31 -57.55 41.00
C TRP A 546 26.64 -57.11 41.65
N GLN A 547 27.55 -56.51 40.88
CA GLN A 547 28.80 -55.87 41.34
C GLN A 547 29.17 -54.69 40.41
N PRO A 548 29.84 -53.62 40.88
CA PRO A 548 30.13 -52.42 40.09
C PRO A 548 31.54 -52.42 39.48
N SER A 549 31.81 -51.44 38.60
CA SER A 549 33.07 -51.30 37.87
C SER A 549 34.13 -50.42 38.58
N PRO A 550 35.32 -50.98 38.87
CA PRO A 550 37.02 -49.98 38.87
C PRO A 550 37.37 -48.91 37.86
N ASP A 551 36.42 -48.02 37.55
CA ASP A 551 36.75 -46.63 37.19
C ASP A 551 35.93 -45.59 37.98
N HIS A 552 35.37 -45.97 39.14
CA HIS A 552 34.65 -45.07 40.05
C HIS A 552 35.59 -44.18 40.88
N VAL A 553 35.39 -42.86 40.80
CA VAL A 553 35.82 -41.89 41.83
C VAL A 553 34.61 -41.00 42.16
N ALA A 554 34.23 -40.93 43.44
CA ALA A 554 33.20 -40.01 43.90
C ALA A 554 33.75 -38.59 44.05
N ILE A 555 32.95 -37.58 43.68
CA ILE A 555 33.20 -36.18 44.03
C ILE A 555 32.29 -35.86 45.21
N GLU A 556 32.88 -35.71 46.41
CA GLU A 556 32.14 -35.34 47.62
C GLU A 556 31.69 -33.86 47.59
N ASP A 557 30.85 -33.47 48.55
CA ASP A 557 30.29 -32.13 48.76
C ASP A 557 29.29 -31.58 47.70
N ARG A 558 28.59 -32.44 46.96
CA ARG A 558 27.30 -32.08 46.30
C ARG A 558 26.24 -33.16 46.44
N GLU A 559 25.20 -32.88 47.23
CA GLU A 559 23.98 -33.70 47.26
C GLU A 559 23.19 -33.54 45.95
N GLY A 560 22.71 -34.65 45.38
CA GLY A 560 21.57 -34.61 44.44
C GLY A 560 21.80 -34.94 42.96
N THR A 561 22.74 -35.83 42.60
CA THR A 561 22.77 -36.41 41.23
C THR A 561 22.92 -37.93 41.27
N TRP A 562 22.11 -38.65 40.50
CA TRP A 562 22.19 -40.11 40.34
C TRP A 562 22.59 -40.48 38.91
N HIS A 563 23.57 -41.36 38.76
CA HIS A 563 23.94 -41.97 37.48
C HIS A 563 24.03 -43.49 37.69
N TYR A 564 23.23 -44.28 36.95
CA TYR A 564 23.35 -45.73 36.95
C TYR A 564 23.07 -46.34 35.58
N LEU A 565 23.72 -47.49 35.36
CA LEU A 565 23.76 -48.25 34.11
C LEU A 565 23.68 -49.73 34.52
N LEU A 566 22.75 -50.49 33.93
CA LEU A 566 22.42 -51.86 34.34
C LEU A 566 22.33 -52.78 33.12
N THR A 567 22.73 -54.05 33.27
CA THR A 567 22.57 -55.11 32.26
C THR A 567 21.85 -56.32 32.88
N ALA A 568 21.10 -57.05 32.06
CA ALA A 568 20.37 -58.24 32.49
C ALA A 568 21.14 -59.52 32.12
N ASN A 569 21.10 -60.53 33.00
CA ASN A 569 21.71 -61.84 32.74
C ASN A 569 20.81 -62.71 31.85
N GLN A 570 21.47 -63.49 30.99
CA GLN A 570 20.93 -64.54 30.09
C GLN A 570 20.06 -64.06 28.92
N ALA A 571 20.55 -64.35 27.70
CA ALA A 571 19.73 -64.43 26.51
C ALA A 571 19.10 -65.84 26.40
N PRO A 572 17.86 -65.98 25.90
CA PRO A 572 17.36 -67.27 25.47
C PRO A 572 18.04 -67.70 24.17
N GLU A 573 18.53 -68.94 24.10
CA GLU A 573 18.97 -69.53 22.83
C GLU A 573 17.79 -69.64 21.86
N ILE A 574 17.98 -69.16 20.63
CA ILE A 574 17.10 -69.49 19.49
C ILE A 574 17.89 -70.40 18.55
N THR A 575 18.10 -71.64 18.99
CA THR A 575 18.64 -72.72 18.16
C THR A 575 17.55 -73.30 17.25
N GLN A 576 17.92 -73.60 16.00
CA GLN A 576 16.99 -73.82 14.90
C GLN A 576 16.42 -75.26 14.86
N PRO A 577 15.18 -75.46 14.39
CA PRO A 577 14.71 -76.77 13.97
C PRO A 577 15.20 -77.11 12.55
N GLY A 578 16.21 -77.98 12.46
CA GLY A 578 16.37 -78.88 11.32
C GLY A 578 17.57 -78.70 10.40
N LEU A 579 18.67 -79.38 10.72
CA LEU A 579 19.45 -80.17 9.74
C LEU A 579 20.36 -81.17 10.47
N MET A 580 20.05 -82.46 10.35
CA MET A 580 20.99 -83.56 10.62
C MET A 580 22.05 -83.58 9.50
N PRO A 581 23.33 -83.87 9.81
CA PRO A 581 23.71 -85.27 9.94
C PRO A 581 24.63 -85.59 11.12
N ALA A 582 24.48 -86.81 11.65
CA ALA A 582 25.55 -87.52 12.34
C ALA A 582 25.94 -88.74 11.48
N GLY A 583 27.25 -88.96 11.31
CA GLY A 583 27.80 -90.21 10.81
C GLY A 583 28.65 -90.81 11.94
N GLU A 584 28.26 -92.01 12.36
CA GLU A 584 28.83 -92.83 13.45
C GLU A 584 28.76 -92.23 14.88
#